data_AF-A0A9E3RFR6-F1
#
_entry.id   AF-A0A9E3RFR6-F1
#
_cell.length_a   1.000
_cell.length_b   1.000
_cell.length_c   1.000
_cell.angle_alpha   90.00
_cell.angle_beta   90.00
_cell.angle_gamma   90.00
#
_symmetry.space_group_name_H-M   'P 1'
#
loop_
_entity.id
_entity.type
_entity.pdbx_description
1 polymer ?
#
loop_
_entity_poly.entity_id
_entity_poly.type
_entity_poly.pdbx_seq_one_letter_code
_entity_poly.pdbx_strand_id
1 'polypeptide(L)'
;MKKLLTITLAFTLLAQFTFAGGNKEKENSGDNTKLSLYIPGFLVKAAAGFIDEKDYETKCALKKLRSISITVREGNAYKEYLAKRYEKKVKKLERQHFENLVSVRDDEDKVSIQLRQNKKDKIRQVAIITDDGSSEFVFLRVRCNVTQDDLQDWLGATGISNHNLDTVLSSTL
;
A
#
# COMPACT_ATOMS: atom_id res chain seq x y z
N MET A 1 -23.88 9.87 34.99
CA MET A 1 -24.72 10.20 33.81
C MET A 1 -23.98 10.94 32.69
N LYS A 2 -22.92 11.72 32.95
CA LYS A 2 -22.18 12.45 31.89
C LYS A 2 -21.33 11.56 30.96
N LYS A 3 -20.84 10.41 31.45
CA LYS A 3 -19.96 9.48 30.70
C LYS A 3 -20.71 8.58 29.69
N LEU A 4 -21.99 8.30 29.94
CA LEU A 4 -22.81 7.47 29.03
C LEU A 4 -23.20 8.26 27.77
N LEU A 5 -23.42 9.56 27.93
CA LEU A 5 -23.80 10.50 26.86
C LEU A 5 -22.63 10.79 25.91
N THR A 6 -21.39 10.67 26.39
CA THR A 6 -20.17 10.86 25.57
C THR A 6 -19.91 9.67 24.65
N ILE A 7 -20.28 8.45 25.07
CA ILE A 7 -20.10 7.22 24.28
C ILE A 7 -21.12 7.16 23.12
N THR A 8 -22.36 7.57 23.35
CA THR A 8 -23.38 7.67 22.29
C THR A 8 -23.03 8.74 21.26
N LEU A 9 -22.49 9.89 21.70
CA LEU A 9 -22.07 10.97 20.81
C LEU A 9 -20.89 10.56 19.90
N ALA A 10 -19.95 9.77 20.43
CA ALA A 10 -18.83 9.24 19.64
C ALA A 10 -19.28 8.24 18.57
N PHE A 11 -20.30 7.43 18.85
CA PHE A 11 -20.85 6.46 17.91
C PHE A 11 -21.61 7.13 16.75
N THR A 12 -22.34 8.20 17.02
CA THR A 12 -23.02 9.00 15.98
C THR A 12 -22.05 9.77 15.08
N LEU A 13 -20.89 10.19 15.59
CA LEU A 13 -19.84 10.82 14.77
C LEU A 13 -19.14 9.82 13.84
N LEU A 14 -18.96 8.56 14.26
CA LEU A 14 -18.43 7.51 13.39
C LEU A 14 -19.42 7.12 12.27
N ALA A 15 -20.72 7.16 12.51
CA ALA A 15 -21.72 6.86 11.48
C ALA A 15 -21.70 7.83 10.29
N GLN A 16 -21.27 9.08 10.49
CA GLN A 16 -21.15 10.07 9.41
C GLN A 16 -19.90 9.86 8.53
N PHE A 17 -18.89 9.12 9.01
CA PHE A 17 -17.71 8.77 8.20
C PHE A 17 -17.93 7.53 7.32
N THR A 18 -19.03 6.79 7.49
CA THR A 18 -19.28 5.53 6.76
C THR A 18 -19.98 5.73 5.40
N PHE A 19 -20.47 6.93 5.05
CA PHE A 19 -21.23 7.12 3.81
C PHE A 19 -20.92 8.46 3.11
N ALA A 20 -19.67 8.63 2.66
CA ALA A 20 -19.32 9.64 1.64
C ALA A 20 -18.36 9.09 0.57
N GLY A 21 -18.18 7.77 0.53
CA GLY A 21 -17.53 7.05 -0.57
C GLY A 21 -18.47 5.96 -1.05
N GLY A 22 -19.19 6.21 -2.14
CA GLY A 22 -20.10 5.23 -2.72
C GLY A 22 -19.34 3.97 -3.12
N ASN A 23 -19.39 2.94 -2.28
CA ASN A 23 -19.10 1.57 -2.67
C ASN A 23 -20.25 1.12 -3.58
N LYS A 24 -20.07 1.31 -4.88
CA LYS A 24 -20.81 0.52 -5.87
C LYS A 24 -20.06 -0.80 -6.01
N GLU A 25 -20.37 -1.76 -5.15
CA GLU A 25 -20.20 -3.17 -5.52
C GLU A 25 -21.12 -3.39 -6.73
N LYS A 26 -20.52 -3.39 -7.92
CA LYS A 26 -21.18 -3.91 -9.11
C LYS A 26 -20.81 -5.38 -9.18
N GLU A 27 -21.82 -6.25 -9.22
CA GLU A 27 -21.67 -7.63 -9.66
C GLU A 27 -20.88 -7.66 -10.97
N ASN A 28 -19.76 -8.40 -10.96
CA ASN A 28 -18.95 -8.65 -12.14
C ASN A 28 -19.66 -9.68 -13.02
N SER A 29 -20.36 -9.20 -14.06
CA SER A 29 -20.55 -9.98 -15.28
C SER A 29 -19.62 -9.41 -16.36
N GLY A 30 -18.49 -10.09 -16.62
CA GLY A 30 -17.54 -9.79 -17.70
C GLY A 30 -16.20 -9.21 -17.22
N ASP A 31 -15.11 -9.56 -17.93
CA ASP A 31 -13.67 -9.32 -17.70
C ASP A 31 -13.24 -7.85 -17.51
N ASN A 32 -13.87 -7.10 -16.60
CA ASN A 32 -13.67 -5.67 -16.41
C ASN A 32 -13.63 -5.29 -14.93
N THR A 33 -12.44 -5.34 -14.33
CA THR A 33 -12.26 -4.92 -12.93
C THR A 33 -11.92 -3.43 -12.83
N LYS A 34 -12.73 -2.68 -12.08
CA LYS A 34 -12.53 -1.25 -11.77
C LYS A 34 -12.55 -1.03 -10.26
N LEU A 35 -11.46 -1.40 -9.59
CA LEU A 35 -11.33 -1.23 -8.14
C LEU A 35 -10.53 0.01 -7.79
N SER A 36 -11.01 0.82 -6.85
CA SER A 36 -10.21 1.86 -6.19
C SER A 36 -10.62 1.91 -4.73
N LEU A 37 -9.76 1.38 -3.88
CA LEU A 37 -10.03 1.19 -2.46
C LEU A 37 -9.05 2.03 -1.65
N TYR A 38 -9.57 2.72 -0.63
CA TYR A 38 -8.78 3.39 0.39
C TYR A 38 -9.15 2.84 1.75
N ILE A 39 -8.16 2.26 2.44
CA ILE A 39 -8.30 1.70 3.77
C ILE A 39 -7.62 2.67 4.75
N PRO A 40 -8.40 3.38 5.59
CA PRO A 40 -7.86 4.21 6.66
C PRO A 40 -7.09 3.38 7.69
N GLY A 41 -6.05 3.95 8.28
CA GLY A 41 -5.19 3.24 9.24
C GLY A 41 -5.87 2.75 10.51
N PHE A 42 -7.01 3.34 10.91
CA PHE A 42 -7.75 2.82 12.06
C PHE A 42 -8.37 1.45 11.76
N LEU A 43 -8.82 1.20 10.52
CA LEU A 43 -9.31 -0.13 10.11
C LEU A 43 -8.15 -1.12 10.02
N VAL A 44 -7.01 -0.69 9.46
CA VAL A 44 -5.81 -1.54 9.39
C VAL A 44 -5.33 -1.94 10.79
N LYS A 45 -5.38 -1.02 11.76
CA LYS A 45 -5.03 -1.30 13.15
C LYS A 45 -6.06 -2.15 13.87
N ALA A 46 -7.35 -1.99 13.56
CA ALA A 46 -8.41 -2.85 14.08
C ALA A 46 -8.19 -4.29 13.61
N ALA A 47 -7.78 -4.50 12.35
CA ALA A 47 -7.42 -5.81 11.83
C ALA A 47 -6.30 -6.47 12.65
N ALA A 48 -5.32 -5.71 13.15
CA ALA A 48 -4.26 -6.22 14.03
C ALA A 48 -4.78 -6.76 15.38
N GLY A 49 -6.00 -6.40 15.79
CA GLY A 49 -6.65 -6.96 16.98
C GLY A 49 -7.16 -8.39 16.78
N PHE A 50 -7.39 -8.80 15.53
CA PHE A 50 -7.84 -10.14 15.16
C PHE A 50 -6.69 -11.10 14.82
N ILE A 51 -5.45 -10.63 14.89
CA ILE A 51 -4.26 -11.47 14.68
C ILE A 51 -3.88 -12.14 15.98
N ASP A 52 -3.72 -13.47 15.91
CA ASP A 52 -3.26 -14.31 17.01
C ASP A 52 -1.92 -13.84 17.57
N GLU A 53 -1.70 -14.01 18.87
CA GLU A 53 -0.45 -13.59 19.52
C GLU A 53 0.79 -14.32 19.01
N LYS A 54 0.59 -15.50 18.41
CA LYS A 54 1.65 -16.29 17.76
C LYS A 54 2.22 -15.59 16.52
N ASP A 55 1.46 -14.69 15.90
CA ASP A 55 1.89 -13.87 14.76
C ASP A 55 2.10 -12.41 15.20
N TYR A 56 3.01 -12.26 16.16
CA TYR A 56 3.36 -10.96 16.73
C TYR A 56 3.95 -10.00 15.67
N GLU A 57 4.63 -10.53 14.66
CA GLU A 57 5.28 -9.76 13.60
C GLU A 57 4.26 -9.09 12.69
N THR A 58 3.30 -9.84 12.15
CA THR A 58 2.24 -9.27 11.30
C THR A 58 1.43 -8.25 12.09
N LYS A 59 1.16 -8.55 13.37
CA LYS A 59 0.51 -7.61 14.30
C LYS A 59 1.31 -6.31 14.46
N CYS A 60 2.63 -6.39 14.61
CA CYS A 60 3.52 -5.23 14.69
C CYS A 60 3.58 -4.45 13.38
N ALA A 61 3.71 -5.14 12.24
CA ALA A 61 3.71 -4.54 10.91
C ALA A 61 2.42 -3.75 10.66
N LEU A 62 1.24 -4.36 10.90
CA LEU A 62 -0.05 -3.68 10.74
C LEU A 62 -0.19 -2.45 11.64
N LYS A 63 0.34 -2.48 12.87
CA LYS A 63 0.33 -1.31 13.77
C LYS A 63 1.13 -0.13 13.22
N LYS A 64 2.17 -0.38 12.41
CA LYS A 64 3.00 0.65 11.76
C LYS A 64 2.36 1.20 10.48
N LEU A 65 1.33 0.54 9.94
CA LEU A 65 0.58 1.02 8.78
C LEU A 65 -0.39 2.16 9.16
N ARG A 66 -0.43 3.19 8.30
CA ARG A 66 -1.28 4.39 8.46
C ARG A 66 -2.41 4.46 7.47
N SER A 67 -2.25 3.89 6.28
CA SER A 67 -3.32 3.74 5.30
C SER A 67 -2.82 2.89 4.13
N ILE A 68 -3.75 2.22 3.46
CA ILE A 68 -3.48 1.48 2.23
C ILE A 68 -4.41 2.04 1.15
N SER A 69 -3.87 2.32 -0.04
CA SER A 69 -4.65 2.71 -1.21
C SER A 69 -4.33 1.75 -2.33
N ILE A 70 -5.35 1.10 -2.87
CA ILE A 70 -5.25 0.12 -3.94
C ILE A 70 -6.05 0.65 -5.12
N THR A 71 -5.52 0.53 -6.32
CA THR A 71 -6.26 0.79 -7.55
C THR A 71 -5.92 -0.32 -8.52
N VAL A 72 -6.95 -1.02 -8.99
CA VAL A 72 -6.83 -2.08 -9.99
C VAL A 72 -7.73 -1.70 -11.16
N ARG A 73 -7.21 -1.88 -12.37
CA ARG A 73 -7.89 -1.63 -13.64
C ARG A 73 -7.57 -2.79 -14.56
N GLU A 74 -8.60 -3.51 -14.99
CA GLU A 74 -8.47 -4.65 -15.90
C GLU A 74 -9.43 -4.49 -17.09
N GLY A 75 -9.07 -5.05 -18.24
CA GLY A 75 -9.90 -5.13 -19.44
C GLY A 75 -10.28 -3.76 -20.03
N ASN A 76 -11.56 -3.51 -20.27
CA ASN A 76 -12.07 -2.24 -20.79
C ASN A 76 -11.81 -1.07 -19.83
N ALA A 77 -11.81 -1.33 -18.51
CA ALA A 77 -11.47 -0.30 -17.53
C ALA A 77 -9.99 0.11 -17.60
N TYR A 78 -9.13 -0.77 -18.13
CA TYR A 78 -7.75 -0.47 -18.49
C TYR A 78 -7.66 0.31 -19.81
N LYS A 79 -8.38 -0.11 -20.85
CA LYS A 79 -8.38 0.57 -22.18
C LYS A 79 -8.85 2.01 -22.12
N GLU A 80 -9.90 2.31 -21.34
CA GLU A 80 -10.35 3.69 -21.05
C GLU A 80 -9.27 4.56 -20.36
N TYR A 81 -8.23 3.93 -19.83
CA TYR A 81 -7.25 4.53 -18.92
C TYR A 81 -5.87 4.79 -19.57
N LEU A 82 -5.59 4.26 -20.79
CA LEU A 82 -4.30 4.38 -21.52
C LEU A 82 -4.08 5.77 -22.19
N ALA A 83 -2.87 6.29 -22.42
CA ALA A 83 -1.60 5.66 -22.85
C ALA A 83 -0.31 6.14 -22.14
N LYS A 84 -0.38 6.83 -20.99
CA LYS A 84 0.83 7.36 -20.29
C LYS A 84 0.73 7.30 -18.76
N ARG A 85 -0.12 6.43 -18.21
CA ARG A 85 -0.48 6.51 -16.78
C ARG A 85 0.61 5.94 -15.89
N TYR A 86 1.29 4.86 -16.29
CA TYR A 86 2.48 4.37 -15.60
C TYR A 86 3.53 5.48 -15.46
N GLU A 87 3.99 6.06 -16.56
CA GLU A 87 5.02 7.10 -16.55
C GLU A 87 4.55 8.37 -15.85
N LYS A 88 3.26 8.75 -16.00
CA LYS A 88 2.68 9.87 -15.24
C LYS A 88 2.66 9.58 -13.74
N LYS A 89 2.42 8.34 -13.31
CA LYS A 89 2.42 7.96 -11.90
C LYS A 89 3.83 7.91 -11.34
N VAL A 90 4.76 7.29 -12.04
CA VAL A 90 6.20 7.31 -11.71
C VAL A 90 6.69 8.76 -11.57
N LYS A 91 6.48 9.60 -12.59
CA LYS A 91 6.86 11.04 -12.54
C LYS A 91 6.16 11.80 -11.41
N LYS A 92 4.92 11.44 -11.07
CA LYS A 92 4.22 12.05 -9.93
C LYS A 92 4.85 11.64 -8.59
N LEU A 93 5.31 10.40 -8.46
CA LEU A 93 6.00 9.93 -7.26
C LEU A 93 7.39 10.56 -7.13
N GLU A 94 8.15 10.65 -8.22
CA GLU A 94 9.45 11.36 -8.26
C GLU A 94 9.30 12.81 -7.77
N ARG A 95 8.30 13.55 -8.28
CA ARG A 95 7.98 14.92 -7.81
C ARG A 95 7.55 14.98 -6.34
N GLN A 96 7.13 13.86 -5.76
CA GLN A 96 6.78 13.74 -4.35
C GLN A 96 7.97 13.24 -3.50
N HIS A 97 9.18 13.24 -4.06
CA HIS A 97 10.41 12.77 -3.45
C HIS A 97 10.33 11.29 -3.04
N PHE A 98 9.77 10.48 -3.92
CA PHE A 98 9.94 9.03 -3.84
C PHE A 98 11.24 8.65 -4.54
N GLU A 99 12.00 7.78 -3.91
CA GLU A 99 13.20 7.15 -4.44
C GLU A 99 12.81 5.80 -5.04
N ASN A 100 13.30 5.53 -6.24
CA ASN A 100 13.05 4.27 -6.92
C ASN A 100 13.97 3.19 -6.32
N LEU A 101 13.39 2.12 -5.79
CA LEU A 101 14.14 0.97 -5.28
C LEU A 101 14.38 -0.07 -6.35
N VAL A 102 13.32 -0.45 -7.04
CA VAL A 102 13.33 -1.51 -8.04
C VAL A 102 12.50 -1.05 -9.22
N SER A 103 13.06 -1.16 -10.41
CA SER A 103 12.33 -0.99 -11.65
C SER A 103 12.66 -2.15 -12.57
N VAL A 104 11.66 -2.96 -12.89
CA VAL A 104 11.77 -4.05 -13.87
C VAL A 104 10.94 -3.65 -15.08
N ARG A 105 11.51 -3.84 -16.26
CA ARG A 105 10.81 -3.66 -17.53
C ARG A 105 11.17 -4.83 -18.43
N ASP A 106 10.16 -5.57 -18.84
CA ASP A 106 10.29 -6.68 -19.77
C ASP A 106 9.22 -6.51 -20.85
N ASP A 107 9.63 -6.22 -22.09
CA ASP A 107 8.76 -5.80 -23.18
C ASP A 107 7.76 -4.69 -22.80
N GLU A 108 6.48 -5.06 -22.63
CA GLU A 108 5.38 -4.16 -22.25
C GLU A 108 5.12 -4.15 -20.73
N ASP A 109 5.59 -5.18 -20.02
CA ASP A 109 5.45 -5.35 -18.57
C ASP A 109 6.38 -4.41 -17.82
N LYS A 110 5.82 -3.63 -16.90
CA LYS A 110 6.54 -2.62 -16.12
C LYS A 110 6.16 -2.74 -14.66
N VAL A 111 7.17 -2.92 -13.82
CA VAL A 111 7.04 -2.91 -12.36
C VAL A 111 7.95 -1.84 -11.79
N SER A 112 7.44 -0.98 -10.91
CA SER A 112 8.25 -0.04 -10.13
C SER A 112 7.84 -0.07 -8.66
N ILE A 113 8.84 -0.27 -7.80
CA ILE A 113 8.72 -0.17 -6.34
C ILE A 113 9.50 1.08 -5.94
N GLN A 114 8.81 2.00 -5.27
CA GLN A 114 9.38 3.26 -4.83
C GLN A 114 9.07 3.50 -3.36
N LEU A 115 10.02 4.07 -2.63
CA LEU A 115 9.84 4.43 -1.24
C LEU A 115 9.98 5.93 -1.04
N ARG A 116 9.47 6.43 0.08
CA ARG A 116 9.75 7.79 0.55
C ARG A 116 10.14 7.72 2.00
N GLN A 117 11.35 8.18 2.29
CA GLN A 117 11.87 8.34 3.64
C GLN A 117 11.73 9.78 4.13
N ASN A 118 11.94 9.98 5.44
CA ASN A 118 12.18 11.29 6.02
C ASN A 118 13.68 11.49 6.28
N LYS A 119 14.07 12.67 6.79
CA LYS A 119 15.46 12.98 7.18
C LYS A 119 16.07 12.11 8.30
N LYS A 120 15.36 11.11 8.79
CA LYS A 120 15.78 10.17 9.85
C LYS A 120 15.64 8.72 9.37
N ASP A 121 15.71 8.53 8.05
CA ASP A 121 15.64 7.23 7.35
C ASP A 121 14.39 6.39 7.62
N LYS A 122 13.34 6.99 8.19
CA LYS A 122 12.07 6.30 8.43
C LYS A 122 11.27 6.25 7.14
N ILE A 123 10.92 5.03 6.73
CA ILE A 123 10.04 4.80 5.59
C ILE A 123 8.64 5.30 5.97
N ARG A 124 8.20 6.34 5.26
CA ARG A 124 6.89 6.96 5.45
C ARG A 124 5.87 6.44 4.48
N GLN A 125 6.31 6.09 3.27
CA GLN A 125 5.42 5.64 2.21
C GLN A 125 6.15 4.66 1.31
N VAL A 126 5.41 3.66 0.82
CA VAL A 126 5.83 2.75 -0.24
C VAL A 126 4.78 2.83 -1.33
N ALA A 127 5.21 2.82 -2.58
CA ALA A 127 4.36 2.78 -3.74
C ALA A 127 4.83 1.68 -4.68
N ILE A 128 3.89 0.84 -5.13
CA ILE A 128 4.13 -0.20 -6.12
C ILE A 128 3.23 0.10 -7.30
N ILE A 129 3.81 0.08 -8.49
CA ILE A 129 3.12 0.29 -9.75
C ILE A 129 3.44 -0.91 -10.63
N THR A 130 2.40 -1.58 -11.12
CA THR A 130 2.52 -2.62 -12.15
C THR A 130 1.61 -2.26 -13.32
N ASP A 131 2.08 -2.52 -14.53
CA ASP A 131 1.36 -2.31 -15.79
C ASP A 131 1.84 -3.41 -16.73
N ASP A 132 0.94 -4.25 -17.23
CA ASP A 132 1.26 -5.31 -18.21
C ASP A 132 1.27 -4.78 -19.66
N GLY A 133 1.03 -3.47 -19.83
CA GLY A 133 0.96 -2.78 -21.12
C GLY A 133 -0.25 -3.13 -22.00
N SER A 134 -1.04 -4.14 -21.63
CA SER A 134 -2.07 -4.72 -22.52
C SER A 134 -3.47 -4.75 -21.91
N SER A 135 -3.60 -5.08 -20.63
CA SER A 135 -4.89 -5.39 -20.02
C SER A 135 -5.04 -5.04 -18.54
N GLU A 136 -3.95 -4.88 -17.79
CA GLU A 136 -3.95 -4.74 -16.35
C GLU A 136 -3.05 -3.60 -15.84
N PHE A 137 -3.57 -2.84 -14.88
CA PHE A 137 -2.81 -1.83 -14.16
C PHE A 137 -3.12 -1.90 -12.67
N VAL A 138 -2.07 -2.03 -11.85
CA VAL A 138 -2.17 -2.00 -10.39
C VAL A 138 -1.34 -0.87 -9.83
N PHE A 139 -1.96 -0.11 -8.94
CA PHE A 139 -1.28 0.88 -8.12
C PHE A 139 -1.59 0.65 -6.65
N LEU A 140 -0.56 0.27 -5.90
CA LEU A 140 -0.60 0.15 -4.46
C LEU A 140 0.18 1.29 -3.83
N ARG A 141 -0.42 1.96 -2.85
CA ARG A 141 0.26 2.96 -2.03
C ARG A 141 0.01 2.70 -0.57
N VAL A 142 1.09 2.43 0.15
CA VAL A 142 1.09 2.20 1.59
C VAL A 142 1.68 3.43 2.27
N ARG A 143 0.97 3.96 3.27
CA ARG A 143 1.56 4.92 4.23
C ARG A 143 1.90 4.17 5.48
N CYS A 144 3.09 4.38 6.01
CA CYS A 144 3.60 3.67 7.16
C CYS A 144 4.55 4.54 8.00
N ASN A 145 5.09 3.96 9.05
CA ASN A 145 6.13 4.57 9.88
C ASN A 145 7.10 3.47 10.31
N VAL A 146 7.86 2.97 9.34
CA VAL A 146 8.77 1.84 9.52
C VAL A 146 10.19 2.36 9.65
N THR A 147 10.94 1.82 10.60
CA THR A 147 12.37 2.09 10.82
C THR A 147 13.20 0.94 10.26
N GLN A 148 14.52 1.13 10.14
CA GLN A 148 15.41 0.06 9.71
C GLN A 148 15.43 -1.10 10.72
N ASP A 149 15.40 -0.80 12.01
CA ASP A 149 15.28 -1.80 13.08
C ASP A 149 14.00 -2.64 12.91
N ASP A 150 12.86 -1.99 12.63
CA ASP A 150 11.60 -2.71 12.36
C ASP A 150 11.74 -3.68 11.17
N LEU A 151 12.49 -3.32 10.13
CA LEU A 151 12.73 -4.20 8.98
C LEU A 151 13.66 -5.36 9.33
N GLN A 152 14.71 -5.11 10.12
CA GLN A 152 15.66 -6.15 10.56
C GLN A 152 14.96 -7.16 11.46
N ASP A 153 14.10 -6.70 12.37
CA ASP A 153 13.30 -7.57 13.22
C ASP A 153 12.40 -8.49 12.39
N TRP A 154 11.74 -7.95 11.35
CA TRP A 154 10.86 -8.75 10.48
C TRP A 154 11.66 -9.69 9.56
N LEU A 155 12.76 -9.23 8.96
CA LEU A 155 13.57 -10.05 8.05
C LEU A 155 14.33 -11.15 8.80
N GLY A 156 14.87 -10.84 9.98
CA GLY A 156 15.57 -11.79 10.83
C GLY A 156 14.67 -12.92 11.32
N ALA A 157 13.37 -12.64 11.51
CA ALA A 157 12.39 -13.65 11.85
C ALA A 157 11.97 -14.54 10.67
N THR A 158 11.95 -13.99 9.44
CA THR A 158 11.64 -14.77 8.23
C THR A 158 12.73 -15.76 7.79
N GLY A 159 13.85 -15.87 8.52
CA GLY A 159 14.91 -16.84 8.24
C GLY A 159 15.70 -16.56 6.95
N ILE A 160 15.57 -15.36 6.37
CA ILE A 160 16.38 -14.93 5.23
C ILE A 160 17.79 -14.64 5.78
N SER A 161 18.70 -15.60 5.63
CA SER A 161 20.07 -15.49 6.08
C SER A 161 20.76 -14.29 5.43
N ASN A 162 21.49 -13.51 6.24
CA ASN A 162 22.16 -12.25 5.90
C ASN A 162 23.22 -12.35 4.78
N HIS A 163 23.41 -13.51 4.15
CA HIS A 163 24.43 -13.72 3.13
C HIS A 163 24.09 -13.13 1.74
N ASN A 164 22.84 -12.71 1.51
CA ASN A 164 22.39 -12.18 0.21
C ASN A 164 22.22 -10.66 0.15
N LEU A 165 22.25 -9.94 1.28
CA LEU A 165 22.04 -8.48 1.30
C LEU A 165 23.29 -7.71 0.85
N ASP A 166 24.49 -8.21 1.16
CA ASP A 166 25.76 -7.60 0.72
C ASP A 166 25.92 -7.70 -0.80
N THR A 167 25.44 -8.78 -1.42
CA THR A 167 25.51 -8.97 -2.87
C THR A 167 24.57 -8.04 -3.64
N VAL A 168 23.39 -7.73 -3.09
CA VAL A 168 22.43 -6.82 -3.74
C VAL A 168 22.83 -5.35 -3.57
N LEU A 169 23.42 -4.98 -2.43
CA LEU A 169 23.89 -3.60 -2.19
C LEU A 169 25.26 -3.31 -2.84
N SER A 170 26.11 -4.32 -3.04
CA SER A 170 27.41 -4.17 -3.72
C SER A 170 27.29 -4.16 -5.25
N SER A 171 26.23 -4.76 -5.82
CA SER A 171 26.01 -4.78 -7.28
C SER A 171 25.30 -3.53 -7.83
N THR A 172 24.98 -2.55 -6.99
CA THR A 172 24.33 -1.28 -7.37
C THR A 172 25.19 -0.03 -7.14
N LEU A 173 26.49 -0.19 -6.81
CA LEU A 173 27.50 0.88 -6.82
C LEU A 173 28.49 0.69 -7.96
#